data_AF-A0A517YQG9-F1
#
_entry.id   AF-A0A517YQG9-F1
#
_cell.length_a   1.000
_cell.length_b   1.000
_cell.length_c   1.000
_cell.angle_alpha   90.00
_cell.angle_beta   90.00
_cell.angle_gamma   90.00
#
_symmetry.space_group_name_H-M   'P 1'
#
loop_
_entity.id
_entity.type
_entity.pdbx_description
1 polymer ?
#
loop_
_entity_poly.entity_id
_entity_poly.type
_entity_poly.pdbx_seq_one_letter_code
_entity_poly.pdbx_strand_id
1 'polypeptide(L)'
;MRHITTIILALLLLTTLGCESVEVVFTPPNSDFIQIDHSRDQIDQSVVAEIKAAQKLDFANQQHDALKDIANRHNLYRHSQLALARAAFTLDFSSQQTDILITLANRYDFHPQTKTYILENIDRLDFSSDQRRILKVINNSAAH
;
A
#
# COMPACT_ATOMS: atom_id res chain seq x y z
N MET A 1 -31.51 -80.14 -6.56
CA MET A 1 -30.61 -79.98 -7.74
C MET A 1 -31.21 -78.90 -8.64
N ARG A 2 -30.38 -78.21 -9.44
CA ARG A 2 -30.66 -77.66 -10.79
C ARG A 2 -32.13 -77.26 -11.06
N HIS A 3 -32.50 -75.99 -11.30
CA HIS A 3 -31.92 -75.09 -12.30
C HIS A 3 -32.21 -73.61 -11.96
N ILE A 4 -31.44 -72.71 -12.59
CA ILE A 4 -31.51 -71.24 -12.53
C ILE A 4 -30.98 -70.67 -11.20
N THR A 5 -29.78 -70.08 -11.07
CA THR A 5 -28.54 -70.10 -11.89
C THR A 5 -28.55 -69.57 -13.34
N THR A 6 -29.58 -68.86 -13.80
CA THR A 6 -29.61 -68.29 -15.17
C THR A 6 -30.25 -66.90 -15.28
N ILE A 7 -30.46 -66.20 -14.15
CA ILE A 7 -30.85 -64.76 -14.13
C ILE A 7 -29.96 -64.01 -13.12
N ILE A 8 -28.64 -64.19 -13.27
CA ILE A 8 -27.62 -63.26 -12.73
C ILE A 8 -27.02 -62.40 -13.87
N LEU A 9 -27.38 -62.67 -15.13
CA LEU A 9 -26.64 -62.18 -16.29
C LEU A 9 -27.52 -61.57 -17.41
N ALA A 10 -28.57 -60.83 -17.04
CA ALA A 10 -29.29 -59.96 -17.97
C ALA A 10 -29.60 -58.62 -17.28
N LEU A 11 -29.10 -57.53 -17.87
CA LEU A 11 -29.30 -56.14 -17.46
C LEU A 11 -28.76 -55.74 -16.07
N LEU A 12 -27.53 -56.19 -15.81
CA LEU A 12 -26.52 -55.27 -15.29
C LEU A 12 -26.21 -54.25 -16.39
N LEU A 13 -27.10 -53.25 -16.56
CA LEU A 13 -27.02 -52.05 -17.41
C LEU A 13 -28.44 -51.46 -17.57
N LEU A 14 -28.80 -50.47 -16.73
CA LEU A 14 -29.41 -49.21 -17.17
C LEU A 14 -29.41 -48.21 -15.99
N THR A 15 -28.59 -47.16 -16.16
CA THR A 15 -28.86 -45.75 -15.85
C THR A 15 -29.42 -45.38 -14.47
N THR A 16 -28.66 -44.76 -13.54
CA THR A 16 -28.13 -43.37 -13.54
C THR A 16 -29.20 -42.27 -13.58
N LEU A 17 -28.92 -41.15 -12.88
CA LEU A 17 -29.77 -39.96 -12.64
C LEU A 17 -30.76 -40.16 -11.47
N GLY A 18 -30.81 -39.27 -10.47
CA GLY A 18 -29.94 -38.14 -10.17
C GLY A 18 -30.24 -37.62 -8.75
N CYS A 19 -29.20 -37.32 -7.97
CA CYS A 19 -29.37 -36.67 -6.67
C CYS A 19 -29.35 -35.16 -6.92
N GLU A 20 -30.52 -34.53 -7.03
CA GLU A 20 -30.61 -33.07 -7.16
C GLU A 20 -30.31 -32.42 -5.81
N SER A 21 -29.04 -32.04 -5.65
CA SER A 21 -28.59 -31.11 -4.61
C SER A 21 -29.33 -29.79 -4.75
N VAL A 22 -30.01 -29.35 -3.70
CA VAL A 22 -30.57 -27.99 -3.65
C VAL A 22 -29.42 -26.99 -3.51
N GLU A 23 -28.99 -26.41 -4.63
CA GLU A 23 -28.03 -25.30 -4.61
C GLU A 23 -28.70 -24.06 -4.01
N VAL A 24 -28.30 -23.72 -2.78
CA VAL A 24 -28.56 -22.41 -2.21
C VAL A 24 -27.71 -21.40 -2.98
N VAL A 25 -28.32 -20.73 -3.96
CA VAL A 25 -27.70 -19.64 -4.71
C VAL A 25 -27.46 -18.47 -3.76
N PHE A 26 -26.28 -18.46 -3.15
CA PHE A 26 -25.81 -17.39 -2.30
C PHE A 26 -25.41 -16.20 -3.19
N THR A 27 -26.35 -15.30 -3.48
CA THR A 27 -26.04 -14.05 -4.17
C THR A 27 -25.14 -13.19 -3.26
N PRO A 28 -23.88 -12.91 -3.65
CA PRO A 28 -23.03 -12.05 -2.84
C PRO A 28 -23.59 -10.61 -2.86
N PRO A 29 -23.59 -9.89 -1.73
CA PRO A 29 -24.07 -8.51 -1.69
C PRO A 29 -23.08 -7.58 -2.41
N ASN A 30 -23.61 -6.83 -3.40
CA ASN A 30 -23.04 -5.67 -4.10
C ASN A 30 -21.50 -5.56 -4.21
N SER A 31 -21.01 -5.78 -5.44
CA SER A 31 -19.62 -5.63 -5.90
C SER A 31 -18.96 -4.26 -5.64
N ASP A 32 -19.75 -3.22 -5.41
CA ASP A 32 -19.31 -1.83 -5.52
C ASP A 32 -18.39 -1.39 -4.37
N PHE A 33 -18.44 -2.08 -3.22
CA PHE A 33 -17.57 -1.79 -2.08
C PHE A 33 -16.12 -2.27 -2.27
N ILE A 34 -15.86 -3.27 -3.11
CA ILE A 34 -14.52 -3.86 -3.26
C ILE A 34 -13.64 -3.04 -4.24
N GLN A 35 -14.25 -2.35 -5.22
CA GLN A 35 -13.48 -1.60 -6.23
C GLN A 35 -12.71 -0.41 -5.63
N ILE A 36 -13.26 0.26 -4.61
CA ILE A 36 -12.69 1.52 -4.07
C ILE A 36 -11.36 1.27 -3.36
N ASP A 37 -11.25 0.16 -2.61
CA ASP A 37 -10.06 -0.17 -1.83
C ASP A 37 -8.90 -0.61 -2.75
N HIS A 38 -9.20 -1.50 -3.71
CA HIS A 38 -8.21 -1.99 -4.66
C HIS A 38 -7.60 -0.87 -5.53
N SER A 39 -8.40 0.13 -5.93
CA SER A 39 -7.89 1.28 -6.67
C SER A 39 -6.91 2.15 -5.84
N ARG A 40 -7.15 2.30 -4.53
CA ARG A 40 -6.24 3.06 -3.65
C ARG A 40 -4.93 2.33 -3.45
N ASP A 41 -4.98 1.02 -3.19
CA ASP A 41 -3.79 0.17 -3.05
C ASP A 41 -2.93 0.18 -4.32
N GLN A 42 -3.55 0.10 -5.51
CA GLN A 42 -2.81 0.20 -6.77
C GLN A 42 -2.12 1.55 -6.95
N ILE A 43 -2.79 2.67 -6.61
CA ILE A 43 -2.20 4.01 -6.67
C ILE A 43 -1.04 4.12 -5.66
N ASP A 44 -1.22 3.65 -4.43
CA ASP A 44 -0.19 3.69 -3.38
C ASP A 44 1.04 2.85 -3.78
N GLN A 45 0.83 1.66 -4.36
CA GLN A 45 1.92 0.83 -4.89
C GLN A 45 2.63 1.48 -6.09
N SER A 46 1.90 2.14 -6.99
CA SER A 46 2.47 2.86 -8.14
C SER A 46 3.37 4.02 -7.68
N VAL A 47 2.92 4.84 -6.73
CA VAL A 47 3.72 5.94 -6.18
C VAL A 47 4.92 5.41 -5.38
N VAL A 48 4.79 4.30 -4.65
CA VAL A 48 5.94 3.62 -4.01
C VAL A 48 6.96 3.11 -5.04
N ALA A 49 6.51 2.65 -6.22
CA ALA A 49 7.42 2.27 -7.31
C ALA A 49 8.13 3.49 -7.92
N GLU A 50 7.42 4.62 -8.05
CA GLU A 50 7.98 5.88 -8.52
C GLU A 50 9.03 6.46 -7.56
N ILE A 51 8.78 6.41 -6.24
CA ILE A 51 9.75 6.79 -5.21
C ILE A 51 11.05 5.97 -5.36
N LYS A 52 10.94 4.65 -5.59
CA LYS A 52 12.09 3.77 -5.85
C LYS A 52 12.79 4.05 -7.18
N ALA A 53 12.11 4.67 -8.15
CA ALA A 53 12.72 5.12 -9.40
C ALA A 53 13.47 6.45 -9.19
N ALA A 54 12.88 7.39 -8.44
CA ALA A 54 13.51 8.66 -8.07
C ALA A 54 14.80 8.45 -7.28
N GLN A 55 14.85 7.50 -6.33
CA GLN A 55 16.06 7.11 -5.60
C GLN A 55 17.18 6.50 -6.47
N LYS A 56 16.93 6.17 -7.74
CA LYS A 56 17.92 5.60 -8.68
C LYS A 56 18.47 6.62 -9.67
N LEU A 57 18.07 7.89 -9.57
CA LEU A 57 18.61 8.95 -10.42
C LEU A 57 20.08 9.22 -10.03
N ASP A 58 20.94 9.43 -11.02
CA ASP A 58 22.40 9.46 -10.82
C ASP A 58 22.89 10.66 -9.99
N PHE A 59 22.09 11.73 -9.90
CA PHE A 59 22.47 12.98 -9.24
C PHE A 59 21.55 13.31 -8.06
N ALA A 60 22.13 13.66 -6.91
CA ALA A 60 21.40 13.96 -5.67
C ALA A 60 20.35 15.09 -5.81
N ASN A 61 20.58 16.08 -6.68
CA ASN A 61 19.56 17.11 -6.97
C ASN A 61 18.36 16.51 -7.73
N GLN A 62 18.58 15.65 -8.72
CA GLN A 62 17.49 14.97 -9.43
C GLN A 62 16.68 14.06 -8.50
N GLN A 63 17.36 13.32 -7.61
CA GLN A 63 16.69 12.52 -6.57
C GLN A 63 15.83 13.41 -5.67
N HIS A 64 16.40 14.50 -5.14
CA HIS A 64 15.68 15.46 -4.30
C HIS A 64 14.46 16.05 -5.02
N ASP A 65 14.64 16.58 -6.22
CA ASP A 65 13.60 17.29 -6.96
C ASP A 65 12.44 16.34 -7.31
N ALA A 66 12.73 15.12 -7.76
CA ALA A 66 11.71 14.10 -8.03
C ALA A 66 10.96 13.66 -6.75
N LEU A 67 11.66 13.44 -5.63
CA LEU A 67 11.04 13.09 -4.36
C LEU A 67 10.21 14.25 -3.78
N LYS A 68 10.65 15.51 -3.98
CA LYS A 68 9.94 16.73 -3.59
C LYS A 68 8.66 16.92 -4.42
N ASP A 69 8.73 16.70 -5.74
CA ASP A 69 7.57 16.74 -6.62
C ASP A 69 6.53 15.68 -6.27
N ILE A 70 6.97 14.47 -5.86
CA ILE A 70 6.07 13.47 -5.28
C ILE A 70 5.45 14.01 -3.97
N ALA A 71 6.25 14.54 -3.04
CA ALA A 71 5.78 15.03 -1.72
C ALA A 71 4.63 16.06 -1.82
N ASN A 72 4.64 16.90 -2.86
CA ASN A 72 3.66 17.95 -3.10
C ASN A 72 2.29 17.44 -3.61
N ARG A 73 2.15 16.18 -4.05
CA ARG A 73 0.91 15.67 -4.68
C ARG A 73 -0.22 15.46 -3.69
N HIS A 74 -1.44 15.86 -4.02
CA HIS A 74 -2.58 15.73 -3.11
C HIS A 74 -2.89 14.29 -2.67
N ASN A 75 -2.70 13.29 -3.53
CA ASN A 75 -3.04 11.89 -3.23
C ASN A 75 -1.83 11.05 -2.79
N LEU A 76 -1.22 11.37 -1.63
CA LEU A 76 -0.20 10.51 -1.02
C LEU A 76 -0.81 9.70 0.13
N TYR A 77 -1.10 8.44 -0.15
CA TYR A 77 -1.60 7.50 0.84
C TYR A 77 -0.49 7.03 1.80
N ARG A 78 -0.90 6.29 2.83
CA ARG A 78 -0.08 5.89 3.97
C ARG A 78 1.25 5.25 3.59
N HIS A 79 1.27 4.31 2.64
CA HIS A 79 2.51 3.58 2.33
C HIS A 79 3.47 4.45 1.51
N SER A 80 2.96 5.29 0.62
CA SER A 80 3.72 6.30 -0.12
C SER A 80 4.32 7.36 0.81
N GLN A 81 3.57 7.91 1.76
CA GLN A 81 4.13 8.89 2.72
C GLN A 81 5.29 8.28 3.52
N LEU A 82 5.13 7.04 4.01
CA LEU A 82 6.18 6.33 4.74
C LEU A 82 7.38 5.97 3.86
N ALA A 83 7.15 5.55 2.62
CA ALA A 83 8.22 5.28 1.65
C ALA A 83 8.98 6.57 1.29
N LEU A 84 8.28 7.70 1.16
CA LEU A 84 8.88 8.97 0.84
C LEU A 84 9.70 9.54 2.01
N ALA A 85 9.22 9.40 3.25
CA ALA A 85 10.00 9.74 4.44
C ALA A 85 11.29 8.89 4.53
N ARG A 86 11.20 7.58 4.25
CA ARG A 86 12.37 6.70 4.17
C ARG A 86 13.36 7.13 3.09
N ALA A 87 12.85 7.49 1.90
CA ALA A 87 13.67 7.96 0.79
C ALA A 87 14.31 9.34 1.04
N ALA A 88 13.61 10.24 1.75
CA ALA A 88 14.19 11.51 2.18
C ALA A 88 15.45 11.28 3.02
N PHE A 89 15.39 10.39 4.03
CA PHE A 89 16.54 10.01 4.85
C PHE A 89 17.64 9.18 4.13
N THR A 90 17.55 8.95 2.81
CA THR A 90 18.67 8.38 2.02
C THR A 90 19.40 9.41 1.15
N LEU A 91 18.98 10.67 1.15
CA LEU A 91 19.65 11.73 0.39
C LEU A 91 20.92 12.20 1.11
N ASP A 92 21.96 12.55 0.34
CA ASP A 92 23.28 12.90 0.89
C ASP A 92 23.31 14.22 1.68
N PHE A 93 22.35 15.13 1.47
CA PHE A 93 22.37 16.47 2.03
C PHE A 93 21.23 16.70 3.04
N SER A 94 21.54 16.93 4.32
CA SER A 94 20.54 17.21 5.37
C SER A 94 19.53 18.31 5.01
N SER A 95 19.93 19.32 4.22
CA SER A 95 19.02 20.35 3.71
C SER A 95 17.93 19.80 2.77
N GLN A 96 18.27 18.86 1.90
CA GLN A 96 17.35 18.17 0.99
C GLN A 96 16.44 17.19 1.74
N GLN A 97 17.02 16.42 2.68
CA GLN A 97 16.25 15.57 3.60
C GLN A 97 15.17 16.41 4.31
N THR A 98 15.60 17.54 4.87
CA THR A 98 14.76 18.47 5.64
C THR A 98 13.64 19.09 4.82
N ASP A 99 13.91 19.49 3.58
CA ASP A 99 12.89 20.12 2.74
C ASP A 99 11.74 19.14 2.40
N ILE A 100 12.06 17.88 2.06
CA ILE A 100 11.04 16.85 1.80
C ILE A 100 10.28 16.49 3.08
N LEU A 101 10.98 16.31 4.21
CA LEU A 101 10.35 15.96 5.49
C LEU A 101 9.40 17.06 6.00
N ILE A 102 9.77 18.34 5.83
CA ILE A 102 8.88 19.48 6.12
C ILE A 102 7.69 19.51 5.18
N THR A 103 7.89 19.16 3.90
CA THR A 103 6.80 19.10 2.91
C THR A 103 5.76 18.06 3.29
N LEU A 104 6.21 16.85 3.66
CA LEU A 104 5.35 15.78 4.19
C LEU A 104 4.63 16.19 5.48
N ALA A 105 5.34 16.83 6.42
CA ALA A 105 4.79 17.21 7.71
C ALA A 105 3.80 18.40 7.66
N ASN A 106 3.83 19.22 6.60
CA ASN A 106 2.86 20.31 6.36
C ASN A 106 1.56 19.84 5.71
N ARG A 107 1.42 18.55 5.37
CA ARG A 107 0.21 18.05 4.71
C ARG A 107 -0.97 17.94 5.68
N TYR A 108 -2.17 18.24 5.20
CA TYR A 108 -3.41 18.05 5.97
C TYR A 108 -3.72 16.57 6.25
N ASP A 109 -3.23 15.66 5.40
CA ASP A 109 -3.39 14.20 5.51
C ASP A 109 -2.13 13.52 6.07
N PHE A 110 -1.28 14.26 6.80
CA PHE A 110 0.00 13.75 7.31
C PHE A 110 -0.21 12.57 8.27
N HIS A 111 0.17 11.37 7.80
CA HIS A 111 -0.24 10.12 8.43
C HIS A 111 0.54 9.86 9.73
N PRO A 112 -0.11 9.45 10.84
CA PRO A 112 0.54 9.26 12.15
C PRO A 112 1.75 8.31 12.14
N GLN A 113 1.71 7.23 11.34
CA GLN A 113 2.86 6.34 11.20
C GLN A 113 4.08 7.01 10.55
N THR A 114 3.85 7.90 9.58
CA THR A 114 4.92 8.69 8.94
C THR A 114 5.51 9.66 9.95
N LYS A 115 4.66 10.31 10.76
CA LYS A 115 5.07 11.15 11.89
C LYS A 115 5.96 10.40 12.88
N THR A 116 5.52 9.23 13.35
CA THR A 116 6.32 8.38 14.26
C THR A 116 7.66 8.02 13.65
N TYR A 117 7.69 7.52 12.41
CA TYR A 117 8.93 7.16 11.73
C TYR A 117 9.92 8.34 11.60
N ILE A 118 9.42 9.54 11.29
CA ILE A 118 10.26 10.75 11.21
C ILE A 118 10.82 11.12 12.59
N LEU A 119 10.01 11.06 13.65
CA LEU A 119 10.46 11.34 15.01
C LEU A 119 11.50 10.32 15.52
N GLU A 120 11.35 9.04 15.17
CA GLU A 120 12.29 7.96 15.51
C GLU A 120 13.62 8.04 14.76
N ASN A 121 13.68 8.78 13.64
CA ASN A 121 14.86 8.88 12.76
C ASN A 121 15.44 10.30 12.71
N ILE A 122 14.94 11.23 13.53
CA ILE A 122 15.28 12.66 13.42
C ILE A 122 16.73 12.96 13.81
N ASP A 123 17.33 12.10 14.63
CA ASP A 123 18.74 12.12 15.02
C ASP A 123 19.70 11.83 13.86
N ARG A 124 19.21 11.23 12.77
CA ARG A 124 19.97 10.99 11.52
C ARG A 124 20.22 12.25 10.69
N LEU A 125 19.64 13.39 11.06
CA LEU A 125 19.90 14.69 10.45
C LEU A 125 21.15 15.31 11.07
N ASP A 126 22.14 15.68 10.25
CA ASP A 126 23.45 16.20 10.71
C ASP A 126 23.34 17.45 11.58
N PHE A 127 22.33 18.30 11.34
CA PHE A 127 22.22 19.62 11.96
C PHE A 127 21.04 19.71 12.93
N SER A 128 21.33 20.08 14.18
CA SER A 128 20.28 20.32 15.19
C SER A 128 19.29 21.45 14.81
N SER A 129 19.65 22.35 13.89
CA SER A 129 18.75 23.35 13.32
C SER A 129 17.63 22.72 12.50
N ASP A 130 17.95 21.68 11.72
CA ASP A 130 17.03 20.98 10.83
C ASP A 130 16.07 20.12 11.64
N GLN A 131 16.60 19.39 12.62
CA GLN A 131 15.83 18.68 13.65
C GLN A 131 14.80 19.60 14.32
N ARG A 132 15.24 20.76 14.84
CA ARG A 132 14.33 21.75 15.45
C ARG A 132 13.28 22.28 14.47
N ARG A 133 13.63 22.46 13.20
CA ARG A 133 12.72 22.96 12.15
C ARG A 133 11.62 21.95 11.85
N ILE A 134 11.95 20.67 11.72
CA ILE A 134 10.97 19.58 11.52
C ILE A 134 10.09 19.39 12.75
N LEU A 135 10.66 19.36 13.96
CA LEU A 135 9.88 19.26 15.21
C LEU A 135 8.87 20.40 15.34
N LYS A 136 9.27 21.63 15.02
CA LYS A 136 8.37 22.79 15.03
C LYS A 136 7.20 22.60 14.07
N VAL A 137 7.44 22.10 12.85
CA VAL A 137 6.39 21.81 11.88
C VAL A 137 5.46 20.70 12.40
N ILE A 138 6.00 19.55 12.80
CA ILE A 138 5.22 18.39 13.29
C ILE A 138 4.36 18.72 14.52
N ASN A 139 4.82 19.63 15.38
CA ASN A 139 4.05 20.10 16.54
C ASN A 139 2.95 21.08 16.15
N ASN A 140 3.18 21.95 15.16
CA ASN A 140 2.16 22.86 14.65
C ASN A 140 1.07 22.12 13.84
N SER A 141 1.45 21.15 13.01
CA SER A 141 0.50 20.33 12.24
C SER A 141 -0.37 19.41 13.10
N ALA A 142 -0.05 19.25 14.39
CA ALA A 142 -0.86 18.50 15.35
C ALA A 142 -1.97 19.32 16.01
N ALA A 143 -2.11 20.60 15.66
CA ALA A 143 -3.14 21.52 16.14
C ALA A 143 -4.29 21.73 15.12
N HIS A 144 -4.36 20.88 14.10
CA HIS A 144 -5.37 20.86 13.04
C HIS A 144 -6.01 19.47 12.97
#